data_AF-A0A959N4U0-F1
#
_entry.id   AF-A0A959N4U0-F1
#
_cell.length_a   1.000
_cell.length_b   1.000
_cell.length_c   1.000
_cell.angle_alpha   90.00
_cell.angle_beta   90.00
_cell.angle_gamma   90.00
#
_symmetry.space_group_name_H-M   'P 1'
#
loop_
_entity.id
_entity.type
_entity.pdbx_description
1 polymer ?
#
loop_
_entity_poly.entity_id
_entity_poly.type
_entity_poly.pdbx_seq_one_letter_code
_entity_poly.pdbx_strand_id
1 'polypeptide(L)' 'MENSFNLEIISPVVTVFSGEVSSVTVPGTSGSFEVLKNHAALVS' A
#
# COMPACT_ATOMS: atom_id res chain seq x y z
N MET A 1 -6.81 16.60 -8.87
CA MET A 1 -5.35 16.51 -8.64
C MET A 1 -5.11 15.07 -8.23
N GLU A 2 -4.54 14.29 -9.14
CA GLU A 2 -4.43 12.83 -9.00
C GLU A 2 -3.44 12.48 -7.88
N ASN A 3 -3.98 12.11 -6.72
CA ASN A 3 -3.22 11.74 -5.53
C ASN A 3 -2.88 10.24 -5.49
N SER A 4 -2.69 9.62 -6.66
CA SER A 4 -2.50 8.19 -6.79
C SER A 4 -1.01 7.77 -6.79
N PHE A 5 -0.72 6.55 -6.33
CA PHE A 5 0.57 5.87 -6.35
C PHE A 5 0.40 4.40 -6.78
N ASN A 6 1.46 3.77 -7.29
CA ASN A 6 1.41 2.38 -7.71
C ASN A 6 1.48 1.45 -6.49
N LEU A 7 0.49 0.59 -6.32
CA LEU A 7 0.45 -0.43 -5.28
C LEU A 7 0.48 -1.82 -5.93
N GLU A 8 1.43 -2.62 -5.48
CA GLU A 8 1.54 -4.03 -5.85
C GLU A 8 1.46 -4.89 -4.59
N ILE A 9 0.51 -5.82 -4.56
CA ILE A 9 0.34 -6.80 -3.49
C ILE A 9 0.71 -8.16 -4.06
N ILE A 10 1.83 -8.70 -3.61
CA ILE A 10 2.33 -10.01 -4.02
C ILE A 10 2.12 -11.04 -2.90
N SER A 11 1.79 -12.26 -3.31
CA SER A 11 1.83 -13.44 -2.44
C SER A 11 2.92 -14.41 -2.94
N PRO A 12 3.30 -15.43 -2.17
CA PRO A 12 4.32 -16.41 -2.60
C PRO A 12 3.96 -17.18 -3.89
N VAL A 13 2.70 -17.13 -4.33
CA VAL A 13 2.19 -17.93 -5.46
C VAL A 13 1.77 -17.03 -6.63
N VAL A 14 1.13 -15.90 -6.36
CA VAL A 14 0.61 -14.98 -7.39
C VAL A 14 0.63 -13.52 -6.93
N THR A 15 0.69 -12.60 -7.89
CA THR A 15 0.35 -11.18 -7.65
C THR A 15 -1.16 -11.08 -7.41
N VAL A 16 -1.53 -10.64 -6.21
CA VAL A 16 -2.93 -10.52 -5.77
C VAL A 16 -3.53 -9.22 -6.30
N PHE A 17 -2.74 -8.16 -6.39
CA PHE A 17 -3.19 -6.85 -6.87
C PHE A 17 -2.03 -6.07 -7.48
N SER A 18 -2.27 -5.33 -8.56
CA SER A 18 -1.33 -4.38 -9.14
C SER A 18 -2.12 -3.26 -9.82
N GLY A 19 -1.97 -2.02 -9.35
CA GLY A 19 -2.66 -0.89 -9.93
C GLY A 19 -2.42 0.44 -9.21
N GLU A 20 -2.98 1.51 -9.75
CA GLU A 20 -2.88 2.84 -9.18
C GLU A 20 -3.95 3.04 -8.09
N VAL A 21 -3.54 3.45 -6.90
CA VAL A 21 -4.41 3.68 -5.75
C VAL A 21 -4.15 5.05 -5.12
N SER A 22 -5.17 5.68 -4.57
CA SER A 22 -5.04 6.96 -3.87
C SER A 22 -4.61 6.82 -2.41
N SER A 23 -5.02 5.73 -1.76
CA SER A 23 -4.61 5.35 -0.41
C SER A 23 -4.72 3.85 -0.21
N VAL A 24 -3.98 3.31 0.75
CA VAL A 24 -4.09 1.91 1.18
C VAL A 24 -4.08 1.81 2.69
N THR A 25 -5.02 1.03 3.23
CA THR A 25 -5.07 0.71 4.67
C THR A 25 -4.56 -0.70 4.88
N VAL A 26 -3.53 -0.86 5.69
CA VAL A 26 -2.90 -2.15 5.98
C VAL A 26 -2.93 -2.46 7.48
N PRO A 27 -3.11 -3.74 7.87
CA PRO A 27 -3.01 -4.14 9.26
C PRO A 27 -1.54 -4.17 9.71
N GLY A 28 -1.18 -3.36 10.70
CA GLY A 28 0.12 -3.41 11.37
C GLY A 28 0.04 -4.17 12.69
N THR A 29 1.21 -4.56 13.23
CA THR A 29 1.32 -5.32 14.50
C THR A 29 0.73 -4.58 15.70
N SER A 30 0.81 -3.24 15.70
CA SER A 30 0.29 -2.38 16.78
C SER A 30 -1.08 -1.75 16.45
N GLY A 31 -1.65 -2.05 15.28
CA GLY A 31 -2.89 -1.46 14.78
C GLY A 31 -2.88 -1.27 13.26
N SER A 32 -4.04 -1.01 12.66
CA SER A 32 -4.14 -0.65 11.25
C SER A 32 -3.56 0.74 11.00
N PHE A 33 -2.83 0.90 9.91
CA PHE A 33 -2.35 2.20 9.46
C PHE A 33 -2.68 2.42 7.99
N GLU A 34 -2.81 3.70 7.62
CA GLU A 34 -3.11 4.13 6.25
C GLU A 34 -1.86 4.76 5.63
N VAL A 35 -1.61 4.42 4.36
CA VAL A 35 -0.52 4.94 3.56
C VAL A 35 -1.12 5.81 2.45
N LEU A 36 -0.69 7.07 2.40
CA LEU A 36 -1.06 8.06 1.40
C LEU A 36 0.10 8.35 0.45
N LYS A 37 -0.19 9.06 -0.64
CA LYS A 37 0.83 9.59 -1.55
C LYS A 37 1.85 10.44 -0.79
N ASN A 38 3.14 10.19 -1.03
CA ASN A 38 4.28 10.81 -0.35
C ASN A 38 4.46 10.41 1.14
N HIS A 39 3.92 9.27 1.56
CA HIS A 39 4.31 8.69 2.85
C HIS A 39 5.81 8.34 2.86
N ALA A 40 6.45 8.45 4.03
CA ALA A 40 7.85 8.10 4.20
C ALA A 40 8.10 6.61 3.92
N ALA A 41 9.31 6.27 3.44
CA ALA A 41 9.70 4.88 3.25
C ALA A 41 9.72 4.16 4.60
N LEU A 42 8.97 3.06 4.71
CA LEU A 42 8.89 2.21 5.88
C LEU A 42 9.10 0.75 5.44
N VAL A 43 9.88 0.01 6.21
CA VAL A 43 10.06 -1.43 6.04
C VAL A 43 9.59 -2.07 7.34
N SER A 44 8.65 -3.00 7.24
CA SER A 44 8.12 -3.78 8.37
C SER A 44 8.22 -5.27 8.08
#